data_AF-A0A3N1JD24-F1
#
_entry.id   AF-A0A3N1JD24-F1
#
_cell.length_a   1.000
_cell.length_b   1.000
_cell.length_c   1.000
_cell.angle_alpha   90.00
_cell.angle_beta   90.00
_cell.angle_gamma   90.00
#
_symmetry.space_group_name_H-M   'P 1'
#
loop_
_entity.id
_entity.type
_entity.pdbx_description
1 polymer ?
#
loop_
_entity_poly.entity_id
_entity_poly.type
_entity_poly.pdbx_seq_one_letter_code
_entity_poly.pdbx_strand_id
1 'polypeptide(L)'
;MVLIAGYQTRETLAAWRSAFQFRLHVITPHEVIPGIEGITKFAATSNDAMEEYIASIGPVAAVIDEEAESLPDRLQRWQRFFFHVTAGGYFIAPVTTISSAWAAGLESLSARRISPAEIEELQASSGLTVDSHGYSITVKNRDHLVKVKDEDAMAILPTRLGANNVRLLGSRKSGVGRGDLHVESHGTLAKPRIPAQAMKYPTLTLREFRGPTHLKDAMLAVNGTTVLPSSFKHPWRAWNDRLVNLNEGVAALNPEDKPTERLEGTYYDLTCAVPGHFGHVVTESLSKVWGWDEAKDRDPGLKAIYRVPSKDYVPSFERTLFEAAGIVESDIHWEHRNVTVDRFVSASQGWQNGGWHYVHPVVPATWSKLRAALVHSSPDAAKKIFVSRKFTTVNRACRNIEEVESYFADRGFAIVYPEALTTEEQATVFGNATTVAGLAGSGMFNMLFAEHLDKVLLLSHDAYTARNEHMYASVLADEFHYFWSRADEQHPRGKFSLEAFHSAWEFDFEANGEALERVLR
;
A
#
# COMPACT_ATOMS: atom_id res chain seq x y z
N MET A 1 4.18 30.02 5.41
CA MET A 1 5.43 30.09 4.62
C MET A 1 6.55 29.45 5.42
N VAL A 2 7.66 29.10 4.78
CA VAL A 2 8.83 28.53 5.45
C VAL A 2 10.06 29.39 5.16
N LEU A 3 10.78 29.74 6.22
CA LEU A 3 12.13 30.29 6.16
C LEU A 3 13.10 29.27 6.77
N ILE A 4 14.06 28.81 5.98
CA ILE A 4 15.20 28.02 6.44
C ILE A 4 16.27 29.03 6.81
N ALA A 5 16.49 29.17 8.12
CA ALA A 5 17.30 30.22 8.66
C ALA A 5 18.79 29.96 8.43
N GLY A 6 19.49 30.99 7.95
CA GLY A 6 20.94 31.03 7.83
C GLY A 6 21.52 32.37 8.27
N TYR A 7 22.72 32.69 7.78
CA TYR A 7 23.49 33.84 8.29
C TYR A 7 22.78 35.21 8.14
N GLN A 8 21.97 35.40 7.10
CA GLN A 8 21.23 36.65 6.84
C GLN A 8 19.96 36.79 7.70
N THR A 9 19.49 35.69 8.30
CA THR A 9 18.16 35.64 8.91
C THR A 9 17.99 36.63 10.06
N ARG A 10 19.05 36.96 10.78
CA ARG A 10 18.97 37.97 11.87
C ARG A 10 18.52 39.34 11.36
N GLU A 11 18.87 39.70 10.13
CA GLU A 11 18.53 40.98 9.51
C GLU A 11 17.20 40.92 8.75
N THR A 12 16.90 39.79 8.12
CA THR A 12 15.77 39.64 7.18
C THR A 12 14.48 39.15 7.86
N LEU A 13 14.58 38.50 9.02
CA LEU A 13 13.45 37.84 9.68
C LEU A 13 12.28 38.79 10.00
N ALA A 14 12.55 40.03 10.39
CA ALA A 14 11.50 41.02 10.63
C ALA A 14 10.72 41.36 9.35
N ALA A 15 11.43 41.50 8.23
CA ALA A 15 10.84 41.77 6.93
C ALA A 15 10.01 40.57 6.46
N TRP A 16 10.55 39.35 6.55
CA TRP A 16 9.81 38.13 6.20
C TRP A 16 8.57 37.92 7.05
N ARG A 17 8.67 38.12 8.37
CA ARG A 17 7.54 38.05 9.30
C ARG A 17 6.43 39.02 8.89
N SER A 18 6.79 40.25 8.52
CA SER A 18 5.83 41.26 8.05
C SER A 18 5.24 40.92 6.69
N ALA A 19 6.07 40.52 5.72
CA ALA A 19 5.65 40.17 4.36
C ALA A 19 4.63 39.03 4.36
N PHE A 20 4.72 38.11 5.31
CA PHE A 20 3.86 36.93 5.41
C PHE A 20 2.83 37.00 6.54
N GLN A 21 2.48 38.22 6.98
CA GLN A 21 1.40 38.47 7.94
C GLN A 21 1.49 37.57 9.18
N PHE A 22 2.70 37.39 9.72
CA PHE A 22 2.93 36.58 10.93
C PHE A 22 2.61 35.08 10.78
N ARG A 23 2.45 34.57 9.53
CA ARG A 23 2.27 33.13 9.22
C ARG A 23 3.57 32.51 8.69
N LEU A 24 4.62 32.62 9.49
CA LEU A 24 5.97 32.19 9.15
C LEU A 24 6.43 31.03 10.04
N HIS A 25 6.77 29.91 9.41
CA HIS A 25 7.49 28.81 10.02
C HIS A 25 8.98 29.04 9.80
N VAL A 26 9.78 28.98 10.86
CA VAL A 26 11.23 29.20 10.81
C VAL A 26 11.92 27.91 11.20
N ILE A 27 12.65 27.33 10.26
CA ILE A 27 13.48 26.15 10.46
C ILE A 27 14.88 26.62 10.84
N THR A 28 15.39 26.13 11.97
CA THR A 28 16.68 26.52 12.53
C THR A 28 17.65 25.33 12.54
N PRO A 29 18.66 25.30 11.64
CA PRO A 29 19.61 24.19 11.53
C PRO A 29 20.73 24.23 12.57
N HIS A 30 21.21 25.43 12.90
CA HIS A 30 22.40 25.62 13.73
C HIS A 30 22.22 26.68 14.85
N GLU A 31 21.33 27.66 14.71
CA GLU A 31 21.17 28.77 15.68
C GLU A 31 19.84 28.77 16.46
N VAL A 32 19.89 29.18 17.73
CA VAL A 32 18.71 29.65 18.47
C VAL A 32 18.44 31.10 18.07
N ILE A 33 17.53 31.31 17.11
CA ILE A 33 17.00 32.64 16.82
C ILE A 33 16.28 33.17 18.07
N PRO A 34 16.45 34.45 18.47
CA PRO A 34 15.75 35.05 19.62
C PRO A 34 14.24 34.82 19.57
N GLY A 35 13.57 34.81 20.73
CA GLY A 35 12.11 34.65 20.86
C GLY A 35 11.33 35.77 20.20
N ILE A 36 11.13 35.70 18.89
CA ILE A 36 10.25 36.61 18.16
C ILE A 36 8.83 36.07 18.25
N GLU A 37 7.89 36.93 18.64
CA GLU A 37 6.47 36.59 18.74
C GLU A 37 5.86 36.29 17.34
N GLY A 38 4.87 35.42 17.24
CA GLY A 38 4.16 35.18 15.97
C GLY A 38 4.99 34.49 14.88
N ILE A 39 5.94 33.64 15.26
CA ILE A 39 6.58 32.66 14.36
C ILE A 39 6.50 31.26 14.97
N THR A 40 6.41 30.23 14.13
CA THR A 40 6.50 28.82 14.55
C THR A 40 7.91 28.32 14.30
N LYS A 41 8.66 28.01 15.37
CA LYS A 41 10.04 27.53 15.24
C LYS A 41 10.11 26.01 15.16
N PHE A 42 11.01 25.49 14.33
CA PHE A 42 11.31 24.06 14.24
C PHE A 42 12.82 23.85 14.12
N ALA A 43 13.39 23.04 15.01
CA ALA A 43 14.81 22.70 14.94
C ALA A 43 15.00 21.47 14.04
N ALA A 44 15.83 21.61 13.00
CA ALA A 44 16.08 20.53 12.04
C ALA A 44 17.56 20.51 11.63
N THR A 45 18.29 19.47 12.01
CA THR A 45 19.74 19.37 11.76
C THR A 45 20.08 18.67 10.45
N SER A 46 19.09 18.28 9.64
CA SER A 46 19.28 17.59 8.36
C SER A 46 18.20 18.00 7.35
N ASN A 47 18.52 17.92 6.05
CA ASN A 47 17.55 18.18 4.98
C ASN A 47 16.35 17.22 5.03
N ASP A 48 16.52 15.99 5.51
CA ASP A 48 15.43 15.02 5.68
C ASP A 48 14.44 15.49 6.76
N ALA A 49 14.93 15.94 7.92
CA ALA A 49 14.09 16.49 8.99
C ALA A 49 13.35 17.77 8.54
N MET A 50 13.99 18.58 7.69
CA MET A 50 13.34 19.75 7.07
C MET A 50 12.22 19.31 6.12
N GLU A 51 12.48 18.32 5.26
CA GLU A 51 11.51 17.78 4.30
C GLU A 51 10.29 17.21 5.02
N GLU A 52 10.49 16.40 6.06
CA GLU A 52 9.42 15.85 6.91
C GLU A 52 8.54 16.95 7.52
N TYR A 53 9.16 17.99 8.07
CA TYR A 53 8.41 19.10 8.66
C TYR A 53 7.64 19.91 7.61
N ILE A 54 8.28 20.27 6.49
CA ILE A 54 7.62 20.98 5.38
C ILE A 54 6.46 20.13 4.82
N ALA A 55 6.64 18.82 4.68
CA ALA A 55 5.59 17.89 4.31
C ALA A 55 4.43 17.89 5.33
N SER A 56 4.72 18.05 6.62
CA SER A 56 3.68 18.07 7.68
C SER A 56 2.82 19.33 7.71
N ILE A 57 3.26 20.47 7.16
CA ILE A 57 2.53 21.76 7.29
C ILE A 57 1.73 22.15 6.04
N GLY A 58 1.65 21.27 5.04
CA GLY A 58 0.85 21.48 3.82
C GLY A 58 1.57 22.35 2.78
N PRO A 59 1.07 22.42 1.53
CA PRO A 59 1.78 23.16 0.50
C PRO A 59 1.94 24.62 0.94
N VAL A 60 3.18 25.11 0.91
CA VAL A 60 3.52 26.45 1.38
C VAL A 60 3.56 27.40 0.19
N ALA A 61 3.09 28.64 0.34
CA ALA A 61 3.21 29.60 -0.76
C ALA A 61 4.64 30.12 -0.99
N ALA A 62 5.56 29.88 -0.04
CA ALA A 62 6.97 30.18 -0.22
C ALA A 62 7.87 29.31 0.67
N VAL A 63 9.01 28.91 0.11
CA VAL A 63 10.19 28.42 0.83
C VAL A 63 11.33 29.42 0.59
N ILE A 64 11.88 29.98 1.66
CA ILE A 64 13.02 30.89 1.62
C ILE A 64 14.22 30.15 2.21
N ASP A 65 15.26 29.92 1.41
CA ASP A 65 16.47 29.20 1.78
C ASP A 65 17.64 30.19 1.95
N GLU A 66 17.80 30.72 3.16
CA GLU A 66 18.93 31.60 3.52
C GLU A 66 20.13 30.83 4.08
N GLU A 67 19.96 29.53 4.28
CA GLU A 67 20.98 28.65 4.84
C GLU A 67 21.92 28.09 3.77
N ALA A 68 21.56 28.11 2.48
CA ALA A 68 22.39 27.48 1.45
C ALA A 68 23.69 28.28 1.23
N GLU A 69 24.82 27.68 1.60
CA GLU A 69 26.15 28.28 1.47
C GLU A 69 26.88 27.83 0.18
N SER A 70 26.54 26.65 -0.36
CA SER A 70 27.08 26.08 -1.59
C SER A 70 26.01 25.91 -2.70
N LEU A 71 26.41 25.90 -3.99
CA LEU A 71 25.49 25.60 -5.09
C LEU A 71 24.94 24.16 -4.96
N PRO A 72 25.76 23.16 -4.58
CA PRO A 72 25.24 21.85 -4.17
C PRO A 72 24.12 21.92 -3.14
N ASP A 73 24.29 22.67 -2.04
CA ASP A 73 23.26 22.76 -0.98
C ASP A 73 21.98 23.36 -1.51
N ARG A 74 22.09 24.45 -2.28
CA ARG A 74 20.96 25.12 -2.91
C ARG A 74 20.21 24.19 -3.84
N LEU A 75 20.92 23.47 -4.71
CA LEU A 75 20.30 22.54 -5.66
C LEU A 75 19.63 21.37 -4.94
N GLN A 76 20.26 20.80 -3.91
CA GLN A 76 19.67 19.73 -3.12
C GLN A 76 18.39 20.18 -2.38
N ARG A 77 18.41 21.36 -1.76
CA ARG A 77 17.24 21.90 -1.05
C ARG A 77 16.14 22.34 -1.98
N TRP A 78 16.49 22.99 -3.09
CA TRP A 78 15.53 23.31 -4.14
C TRP A 78 14.84 22.04 -4.63
N GLN A 79 15.60 21.01 -5.03
CA GLN A 79 15.05 19.75 -5.49
C GLN A 79 14.13 19.08 -4.44
N ARG A 80 14.48 19.13 -3.15
CA ARG A 80 13.67 18.55 -2.06
C ARG A 80 12.41 19.36 -1.80
N PHE A 81 12.54 20.67 -1.61
CA PHE A 81 11.48 21.48 -1.03
C PHE A 81 10.57 22.12 -2.08
N PHE A 82 11.02 22.22 -3.35
CA PHE A 82 10.24 22.87 -4.41
C PHE A 82 8.89 22.17 -4.63
N PHE A 83 8.84 20.84 -4.53
CA PHE A 83 7.58 20.10 -4.65
C PHE A 83 6.54 20.45 -3.58
N HIS A 84 6.97 20.93 -2.42
CA HIS A 84 6.09 21.35 -1.33
C HIS A 84 5.61 22.79 -1.45
N VAL A 85 6.06 23.54 -2.45
CA VAL A 85 5.52 24.87 -2.77
C VAL A 85 4.20 24.70 -3.51
N THR A 86 3.20 25.53 -3.23
CA THR A 86 1.92 25.54 -3.99
C THR A 86 2.12 26.09 -5.40
N ALA A 87 1.29 25.70 -6.38
CA ALA A 87 1.27 26.39 -7.68
C ALA A 87 0.97 27.90 -7.48
N GLY A 88 1.72 28.75 -8.18
CA GLY A 88 1.75 30.20 -7.98
C GLY A 88 2.62 30.67 -6.81
N GLY A 89 3.18 29.76 -6.02
CA GLY A 89 4.11 30.07 -4.93
C GLY A 89 5.56 30.23 -5.40
N TYR A 90 6.45 30.47 -4.44
CA TYR A 90 7.84 30.88 -4.71
C TYR A 90 8.88 30.03 -3.98
N PHE A 91 9.98 29.72 -4.66
CA PHE A 91 11.21 29.32 -4.01
C PHE A 91 12.19 30.49 -4.08
N ILE A 92 12.72 30.88 -2.94
CA ILE A 92 13.50 32.11 -2.77
C ILE A 92 14.86 31.74 -2.20
N ALA A 93 15.94 32.14 -2.87
CA ALA A 93 17.31 31.93 -2.41
C ALA A 93 18.18 33.17 -2.68
N PRO A 94 19.17 33.50 -1.84
CA PRO A 94 20.02 34.68 -2.05
C PRO A 94 20.74 34.70 -3.42
N VAL A 95 20.83 35.86 -4.07
CA VAL A 95 21.71 36.12 -5.23
C VAL A 95 23.13 36.36 -4.71
N THR A 96 23.73 35.36 -4.09
CA THR A 96 25.15 35.35 -3.76
C THR A 96 25.89 34.53 -4.80
N THR A 97 27.07 35.00 -5.20
CA THR A 97 28.03 34.21 -6.00
C THR A 97 28.57 33.09 -5.12
N ILE A 98 27.86 31.97 -5.13
CA ILE A 98 28.33 30.79 -4.43
C ILE A 98 29.56 30.22 -5.16
N SER A 99 30.72 30.22 -4.50
CA SER A 99 31.98 29.74 -5.10
C SER A 99 32.03 28.21 -5.08
N SER A 100 31.43 27.59 -6.08
CA SER A 100 31.59 26.15 -6.33
C SER A 100 31.54 25.89 -7.82
N ALA A 101 32.36 24.95 -8.31
CA ALA A 101 32.31 24.55 -9.70
C ALA A 101 30.91 24.02 -10.04
N TRP A 102 30.33 24.45 -11.16
CA TRP A 102 29.04 23.96 -11.65
C TRP A 102 28.99 22.42 -11.76
N ALA A 103 30.13 21.80 -12.10
CA ALA A 103 30.29 20.35 -12.10
C ALA A 103 29.98 19.70 -10.73
N ALA A 104 30.38 20.31 -9.62
CA ALA A 104 30.06 19.82 -8.27
C ALA A 104 28.56 19.97 -7.96
N GLY A 105 27.91 21.01 -8.49
CA GLY A 105 26.45 21.15 -8.44
C GLY A 105 25.72 20.02 -9.18
N LEU A 106 26.16 19.70 -10.39
CA LEU A 106 25.62 18.58 -11.16
C LEU A 106 25.87 17.22 -10.49
N GLU A 107 27.06 17.00 -9.91
CA GLU A 107 27.37 15.80 -9.13
C GLU A 107 26.49 15.68 -7.88
N SER A 108 26.16 16.80 -7.22
CA SER A 108 25.29 16.78 -6.04
C SER A 108 23.85 16.34 -6.37
N LEU A 109 23.36 16.70 -7.56
CA LEU A 109 22.09 16.23 -8.07
C LEU A 109 22.16 14.73 -8.39
N SER A 110 23.28 14.22 -8.91
CA SER A 110 23.41 12.78 -9.18
C SER A 110 23.71 11.93 -7.92
N ALA A 111 24.18 12.54 -6.84
CA ALA A 111 24.47 11.87 -5.56
C ALA A 111 23.21 11.38 -4.84
N ARG A 112 22.11 12.14 -4.88
CA ARG A 112 20.77 11.61 -4.62
C ARG A 112 20.41 10.80 -5.86
N ARG A 113 20.02 9.53 -5.76
CA ARG A 113 19.60 8.74 -6.94
C ARG A 113 18.26 9.28 -7.49
N ILE A 114 18.28 10.47 -8.11
CA ILE A 114 17.11 11.12 -8.68
C ILE A 114 16.73 10.36 -9.95
N SER A 115 15.44 10.09 -10.12
CA SER A 115 14.95 9.54 -11.37
C SER A 115 14.93 10.60 -12.48
N PRO A 116 15.16 10.24 -13.76
CA PRO A 116 14.96 11.19 -14.87
C PRO A 116 13.59 11.87 -14.85
N ALA A 117 12.54 11.12 -14.47
CA ALA A 117 11.18 11.64 -14.35
C ALA A 117 11.04 12.74 -13.28
N GLU A 118 11.74 12.62 -12.14
CA GLU A 118 11.73 13.66 -11.11
C GLU A 118 12.43 14.93 -11.59
N ILE A 119 13.54 14.81 -12.34
CA ILE A 119 14.25 15.96 -12.94
C ILE A 119 13.37 16.67 -13.98
N GLU A 120 12.76 15.90 -14.88
CA GLU A 120 11.84 16.42 -15.89
C GLU A 120 10.66 17.17 -15.25
N GLU A 121 10.08 16.63 -14.16
CA GLU A 121 8.98 17.30 -13.47
C GLU A 121 9.42 18.57 -12.74
N LEU A 122 10.61 18.60 -12.12
CA LEU A 122 11.15 19.81 -11.49
C LEU A 122 11.34 20.93 -12.52
N GLN A 123 11.88 20.59 -13.70
CA GLN A 123 12.02 21.53 -14.81
C GLN A 123 10.66 22.03 -15.30
N ALA A 124 9.72 21.11 -15.53
CA ALA A 124 8.38 21.43 -16.01
C ALA A 124 7.54 22.23 -15.00
N SER A 125 7.85 22.09 -13.71
CA SER A 125 7.23 22.84 -12.61
C SER A 125 7.82 24.23 -12.40
N SER A 126 9.03 24.48 -12.93
CA SER A 126 9.73 25.75 -12.77
C SER A 126 9.19 26.81 -13.71
N GLY A 127 8.80 27.94 -13.14
CA GLY A 127 8.36 29.12 -13.87
C GLY A 127 9.46 30.15 -14.03
N LEU A 128 9.03 31.40 -14.24
CA LEU A 128 9.94 32.54 -14.34
C LEU A 128 10.79 32.64 -13.06
N THR A 129 12.09 32.85 -13.26
CA THR A 129 13.01 33.22 -12.19
C THR A 129 13.43 34.67 -12.36
N VAL A 130 13.28 35.46 -11.31
CA VAL A 130 13.67 36.88 -11.28
C VAL A 130 14.61 37.15 -10.12
N ASP A 131 15.64 37.94 -10.37
CA ASP A 131 16.52 38.44 -9.32
C ASP A 131 16.03 39.81 -8.84
N SER A 132 15.77 39.93 -7.55
CA SER A 132 15.25 41.15 -6.93
C SER A 132 15.68 41.26 -5.48
N HIS A 133 16.10 42.46 -5.06
CA HIS A 133 16.48 42.75 -3.66
C HIS A 133 17.48 41.76 -3.06
N GLY A 134 18.42 41.25 -3.87
CA GLY A 134 19.42 40.28 -3.43
C GLY A 134 18.91 38.84 -3.32
N TYR A 135 17.72 38.53 -3.85
CA TYR A 135 17.17 37.16 -3.92
C TYR A 135 16.80 36.76 -5.35
N SER A 136 17.07 35.50 -5.67
CA SER A 136 16.54 34.82 -6.84
C SER A 136 15.21 34.17 -6.45
N ILE A 137 14.16 34.51 -7.20
CA ILE A 137 12.79 34.15 -6.89
C ILE A 137 12.26 33.33 -8.06
N THR A 138 12.09 32.02 -7.84
CA THR A 138 11.55 31.08 -8.84
C THR A 138 10.08 30.79 -8.54
N VAL A 139 9.21 31.06 -9.51
CA VAL A 139 7.78 30.72 -9.41
C VAL A 139 7.58 29.22 -9.64
N LYS A 140 6.65 28.59 -8.91
CA LYS A 140 6.20 27.23 -9.20
C LYS A 140 4.89 27.22 -9.97
N ASN A 141 4.80 26.43 -11.03
CA ASN A 141 3.66 26.41 -11.95
C ASN A 141 2.68 25.25 -11.74
N ARG A 142 3.07 24.21 -10.99
CA ARG A 142 2.32 22.94 -10.88
C ARG A 142 2.13 22.50 -9.44
N ASP A 143 0.96 21.96 -9.13
CA ASP A 143 0.68 21.35 -7.84
C ASP A 143 1.15 19.91 -7.77
N HIS A 144 1.48 19.47 -6.56
CA HIS A 144 1.99 18.15 -6.27
C HIS A 144 1.29 17.58 -5.04
N LEU A 145 1.30 16.27 -4.93
CA LEU A 145 0.72 15.53 -3.82
C LEU A 145 1.82 14.98 -2.92
N VAL A 146 1.63 15.10 -1.61
CA VAL A 146 2.44 14.40 -0.63
C VAL A 146 1.81 13.06 -0.31
N LYS A 147 2.62 12.01 -0.35
CA LYS A 147 2.23 10.65 -0.03
C LYS A 147 2.51 10.37 1.43
N VAL A 148 1.49 9.95 2.17
CA VAL A 148 1.62 9.68 3.60
C VAL A 148 1.48 8.18 3.84
N LYS A 149 2.55 7.55 4.32
CA LYS A 149 2.56 6.14 4.71
C LYS A 149 1.74 5.94 5.99
N ASP A 150 1.33 4.71 6.22
CA ASP A 150 0.50 4.37 7.38
C ASP A 150 1.21 4.62 8.71
N GLU A 151 2.52 4.33 8.77
CA GLU A 151 3.38 4.53 9.94
C GLU A 151 3.58 6.00 10.32
N ASP A 152 3.61 6.89 9.32
CA ASP A 152 3.82 8.33 9.50
C ASP A 152 2.51 9.11 9.69
N ALA A 153 1.37 8.44 9.48
CA ALA A 153 0.06 9.07 9.34
C ALA A 153 -0.30 9.97 10.53
N MET A 154 -0.06 9.50 11.76
CA MET A 154 -0.42 10.27 12.96
C MET A 154 0.57 11.38 13.31
N ALA A 155 1.79 11.35 12.76
CA ALA A 155 2.75 12.44 12.89
C ALA A 155 2.49 13.56 11.88
N ILE A 156 2.02 13.21 10.67
CA ILE A 156 1.89 14.15 9.55
C ILE A 156 0.47 14.69 9.41
N LEU A 157 -0.55 13.83 9.39
CA LEU A 157 -1.89 14.20 8.95
C LEU A 157 -2.59 15.23 9.85
N PRO A 158 -2.51 15.18 11.19
CA PRO A 158 -3.14 16.20 12.04
C PRO A 158 -2.62 17.61 11.79
N THR A 159 -1.32 17.77 11.53
CA THR A 159 -0.76 19.09 11.18
C THR A 159 -1.12 19.49 9.75
N ARG A 160 -1.02 18.54 8.81
CA ARG A 160 -1.15 18.80 7.38
C ARG A 160 -2.57 19.12 6.94
N LEU A 161 -3.53 18.36 7.47
CA LEU A 161 -4.95 18.52 7.15
C LEU A 161 -5.66 19.42 8.18
N GLY A 162 -5.00 19.73 9.29
CA GLY A 162 -5.57 20.43 10.44
C GLY A 162 -6.14 19.46 11.47
N ALA A 163 -5.84 19.71 12.76
CA ALA A 163 -6.12 18.75 13.84
C ALA A 163 -7.60 18.42 14.00
N ASN A 164 -8.49 19.33 13.59
CA ASN A 164 -9.95 19.13 13.62
C ASN A 164 -10.48 18.28 12.45
N ASN A 165 -9.64 18.03 11.43
CA ASN A 165 -10.01 17.29 10.22
C ASN A 165 -9.49 15.85 10.22
N VAL A 166 -8.69 15.46 11.22
CA VAL A 166 -8.18 14.10 11.39
C VAL A 166 -8.49 13.63 12.79
N ARG A 167 -9.28 12.57 12.91
CA ARG A 167 -9.67 12.00 14.20
C ARG A 167 -9.27 10.53 14.27
N LEU A 168 -8.45 10.17 15.26
CA LEU A 168 -8.19 8.78 15.60
C LEU A 168 -9.44 8.21 16.30
N LEU A 169 -10.07 7.23 15.67
CA LEU A 169 -11.23 6.56 16.24
C LEU A 169 -10.81 5.37 17.10
N GLY A 170 -9.80 4.62 16.67
CA GLY A 170 -9.33 3.40 17.34
C GLY A 170 -7.93 2.98 16.91
N SER A 171 -7.33 2.04 17.67
CA SER A 171 -6.02 1.46 17.34
C SER A 171 -5.89 0.00 17.77
N ARG A 172 -4.96 -0.74 17.16
CA ARG A 172 -4.52 -2.08 17.58
C ARG A 172 -3.00 -2.09 17.67
N LYS A 173 -2.46 -2.66 18.74
CA LYS A 173 -1.02 -2.59 19.04
C LYS A 173 -0.21 -3.44 18.07
N SER A 174 1.00 -3.00 17.77
CA SER A 174 2.02 -3.81 17.13
C SER A 174 2.38 -5.05 17.95
N GLY A 175 3.03 -6.02 17.30
CA GLY A 175 3.46 -7.25 17.95
C GLY A 175 4.17 -8.21 17.00
N VAL A 176 4.29 -9.45 17.45
CA VAL A 176 4.94 -10.54 16.72
C VAL A 176 3.95 -11.71 16.63
N GLY A 177 3.77 -12.23 15.41
CA GLY A 177 2.88 -13.36 15.13
C GLY A 177 3.49 -14.70 15.56
N ARG A 178 2.77 -15.79 15.27
CA ARG A 178 3.31 -17.15 15.44
C ARG A 178 4.44 -17.40 14.43
N GLY A 179 5.33 -18.32 14.78
CA GLY A 179 6.52 -18.68 13.99
C GLY A 179 6.83 -20.18 14.10
N ASP A 180 5.79 -20.98 14.27
CA ASP A 180 5.80 -22.44 14.46
C ASP A 180 5.57 -23.22 13.15
N LEU A 181 5.19 -22.55 12.05
CA LEU A 181 5.03 -23.18 10.74
C LEU A 181 6.33 -23.90 10.31
N HIS A 182 6.25 -25.18 10.01
CA HIS A 182 7.34 -25.92 9.37
C HIS A 182 7.29 -25.75 7.86
N VAL A 183 8.39 -25.27 7.25
CA VAL A 183 8.42 -24.94 5.82
C VAL A 183 9.49 -25.75 5.11
N GLU A 184 9.07 -26.55 4.13
CA GLU A 184 9.96 -27.31 3.24
C GLU A 184 9.78 -26.88 1.79
N SER A 185 10.84 -27.06 1.01
CA SER A 185 10.91 -26.62 -0.38
C SER A 185 11.64 -27.68 -1.22
N HIS A 186 10.99 -28.12 -2.29
CA HIS A 186 11.43 -29.24 -3.12
C HIS A 186 11.58 -28.80 -4.59
N GLY A 187 12.23 -29.66 -5.39
CA GLY A 187 12.43 -29.43 -6.82
C GLY A 187 13.49 -28.37 -7.12
N THR A 188 13.23 -27.50 -8.09
CA THR A 188 14.22 -26.54 -8.63
C THR A 188 14.71 -25.51 -7.61
N LEU A 189 13.96 -25.30 -6.53
CA LEU A 189 14.33 -24.41 -5.42
C LEU A 189 14.32 -25.17 -4.10
N ALA A 190 15.38 -25.95 -3.85
CA ALA A 190 15.52 -26.77 -2.64
C ALA A 190 15.65 -25.98 -1.31
N LYS A 191 15.75 -24.65 -1.36
CA LYS A 191 15.73 -23.78 -0.18
C LYS A 191 14.47 -22.92 -0.19
N PRO A 192 13.70 -22.85 0.91
CA PRO A 192 12.54 -21.97 0.99
C PRO A 192 12.91 -20.52 0.67
N ARG A 193 12.12 -19.87 -0.19
CA ARG A 193 12.25 -18.44 -0.49
C ARG A 193 11.87 -17.55 0.69
N ILE A 194 10.98 -18.06 1.54
CA ILE A 194 10.45 -17.37 2.70
C ILE A 194 10.72 -18.27 3.90
N PRO A 195 11.47 -17.80 4.90
CA PRO A 195 11.78 -18.62 6.05
C PRO A 195 10.55 -18.76 6.96
N ALA A 196 10.45 -19.90 7.63
CA ALA A 196 9.57 -20.08 8.78
C ALA A 196 10.00 -19.15 9.93
N GLN A 197 9.45 -17.95 9.98
CA GLN A 197 9.78 -16.96 11.00
C GLN A 197 8.55 -16.20 11.46
N ALA A 198 8.57 -15.84 12.74
CA ALA A 198 7.54 -15.03 13.35
C ALA A 198 7.47 -13.64 12.67
N MET A 199 6.32 -13.33 12.08
CA MET A 199 6.10 -12.06 11.38
C MET A 199 5.88 -10.92 12.37
N LYS A 200 6.60 -9.81 12.23
CA LYS A 200 6.30 -8.57 12.97
C LYS A 200 5.17 -7.82 12.28
N TYR A 201 4.15 -7.42 13.03
CA TYR A 201 3.04 -6.61 12.52
C TYR A 201 3.00 -5.23 13.19
N PRO A 202 2.67 -4.16 12.44
CA PRO A 202 2.69 -2.79 12.94
C PRO A 202 1.45 -2.47 13.80
N THR A 203 1.47 -1.30 14.42
CA THR A 203 0.26 -0.72 15.03
C THR A 203 -0.72 -0.37 13.91
N LEU A 204 -1.98 -0.78 14.06
CA LEU A 204 -3.06 -0.39 13.15
C LEU A 204 -3.85 0.78 13.72
N THR A 205 -4.35 1.65 12.84
CA THR A 205 -5.16 2.82 13.21
C THR A 205 -6.45 2.88 12.41
N LEU A 206 -7.52 3.32 13.06
CA LEU A 206 -8.81 3.63 12.45
C LEU A 206 -8.96 5.15 12.50
N ARG A 207 -9.09 5.79 11.34
CA ARG A 207 -9.02 7.25 11.20
C ARG A 207 -10.23 7.77 10.47
N GLU A 208 -10.76 8.90 10.93
CA GLU A 208 -11.74 9.72 10.23
C GLU A 208 -11.04 10.95 9.66
N PHE A 209 -11.35 11.26 8.41
CA PHE A 209 -10.91 12.43 7.66
C PHE A 209 -12.13 13.29 7.32
N ARG A 210 -12.00 14.61 7.50
CA ARG A 210 -13.01 15.60 7.13
C ARG A 210 -12.53 16.46 5.97
N GLY A 211 -13.49 16.96 5.22
CA GLY A 211 -13.26 17.76 4.03
C GLY A 211 -13.22 16.90 2.76
N PRO A 212 -13.23 17.55 1.58
CA PRO A 212 -13.31 16.87 0.30
C PRO A 212 -12.22 15.82 0.15
N THR A 213 -12.63 14.56 0.07
CA THR A 213 -11.76 13.41 -0.16
C THR A 213 -12.18 12.75 -1.47
N HIS A 214 -11.27 12.77 -2.44
CA HIS A 214 -11.44 12.16 -3.75
C HIS A 214 -11.07 10.67 -3.67
N LEU A 215 -12.05 9.79 -3.87
CA LEU A 215 -11.89 8.35 -3.93
C LEU A 215 -11.93 7.89 -5.39
N LYS A 216 -10.92 7.14 -5.80
CA LYS A 216 -10.66 6.76 -7.19
C LYS A 216 -10.28 5.28 -7.31
N ASP A 217 -10.06 4.83 -8.53
CA ASP A 217 -9.59 3.47 -8.82
C ASP A 217 -8.27 3.13 -8.12
N ALA A 218 -8.00 1.83 -8.01
CA ALA A 218 -6.82 1.29 -7.34
C ALA A 218 -6.59 1.85 -5.92
N MET A 219 -7.67 1.97 -5.13
CA MET A 219 -7.69 2.46 -3.73
C MET A 219 -7.34 3.93 -3.53
N LEU A 220 -7.06 4.69 -4.59
CA LEU A 220 -6.51 6.05 -4.45
C LEU A 220 -7.49 6.98 -3.72
N ALA A 221 -7.08 7.49 -2.56
CA ALA A 221 -7.81 8.43 -1.73
C ALA A 221 -6.97 9.71 -1.51
N VAL A 222 -7.46 10.84 -2.00
CA VAL A 222 -6.75 12.13 -1.94
C VAL A 222 -7.58 13.16 -1.19
N ASN A 223 -7.04 13.73 -0.11
CA ASN A 223 -7.65 14.83 0.65
C ASN A 223 -6.77 16.09 0.52
N GLY A 224 -7.30 17.11 -0.16
CA GLY A 224 -6.51 18.28 -0.57
C GLY A 224 -5.31 17.86 -1.43
N THR A 225 -4.10 18.22 -1.01
CA THR A 225 -2.84 17.84 -1.67
C THR A 225 -2.15 16.64 -1.00
N THR A 226 -2.92 15.75 -0.39
CA THR A 226 -2.41 14.63 0.41
C THR A 226 -2.99 13.31 -0.09
N VAL A 227 -2.12 12.38 -0.48
CA VAL A 227 -2.50 10.99 -0.73
C VAL A 227 -2.56 10.28 0.62
N LEU A 228 -3.74 9.79 0.97
CA LEU A 228 -3.99 9.13 2.26
C LEU A 228 -3.37 7.72 2.29
N PRO A 229 -3.01 7.19 3.47
CA PRO A 229 -2.38 5.88 3.63
C PRO A 229 -3.15 4.71 2.98
N SER A 230 -4.48 4.80 2.95
CA SER A 230 -5.36 3.81 2.33
C SER A 230 -5.17 3.64 0.83
N SER A 231 -4.47 4.58 0.19
CA SER A 231 -4.18 4.54 -1.25
C SER A 231 -3.13 3.52 -1.65
N PHE A 232 -2.42 2.92 -0.70
CA PHE A 232 -1.29 2.06 -1.00
C PHE A 232 -1.60 0.61 -0.66
N LYS A 233 -1.71 -0.25 -1.69
CA LYS A 233 -1.78 -1.72 -1.53
C LYS A 233 -0.68 -2.26 -0.60
N HIS A 234 0.48 -1.62 -0.61
CA HIS A 234 1.63 -1.96 0.22
C HIS A 234 1.96 -0.78 1.13
N PRO A 235 1.52 -0.77 2.40
CA PRO A 235 1.64 0.39 3.27
C PRO A 235 3.03 1.02 3.43
N TRP A 236 4.13 0.24 3.34
CA TRP A 236 5.51 0.77 3.43
C TRP A 236 6.04 1.26 2.08
N ARG A 237 5.41 0.85 0.95
CA ARG A 237 5.73 1.34 -0.39
C ARG A 237 4.61 2.28 -0.84
N ALA A 238 4.84 3.58 -0.65
CA ALA A 238 3.94 4.65 -1.08
C ALA A 238 3.88 4.75 -2.63
N TRP A 239 3.27 3.75 -3.28
CA TRP A 239 3.15 3.61 -4.72
C TRP A 239 1.70 3.33 -5.09
N ASN A 240 1.19 4.05 -6.09
CA ASN A 240 -0.12 3.81 -6.68
C ASN A 240 -0.05 4.04 -8.19
N ASP A 241 -0.63 3.13 -8.98
CA ASP A 241 -0.56 3.16 -10.46
C ASP A 241 -1.41 4.27 -11.10
N ARG A 242 -2.26 4.95 -10.30
CA ARG A 242 -3.04 6.12 -10.74
C ARG A 242 -2.32 7.45 -10.51
N LEU A 243 -1.09 7.40 -10.01
CA LEU A 243 -0.24 8.56 -9.77
C LEU A 243 0.99 8.54 -10.68
N VAL A 244 1.48 9.74 -11.02
CA VAL A 244 2.86 9.91 -11.48
C VAL A 244 3.75 9.90 -10.24
N ASN A 245 4.36 8.76 -9.94
CA ASN A 245 5.20 8.57 -8.75
C ASN A 245 6.60 9.17 -9.00
N LEU A 246 6.84 10.39 -8.53
CA LEU A 246 8.09 11.12 -8.77
C LEU A 246 9.24 10.60 -7.90
N ASN A 247 8.99 10.46 -6.59
CA ASN A 247 9.92 9.89 -5.61
C ASN A 247 9.16 9.18 -4.48
N GLU A 248 9.80 8.85 -3.36
CA GLU A 248 9.12 8.13 -2.26
C GLU A 248 8.01 8.94 -1.58
N GLY A 249 8.16 10.25 -1.44
CA GLY A 249 7.25 11.12 -0.68
C GLY A 249 6.31 11.98 -1.52
N VAL A 250 6.60 12.14 -2.82
CA VAL A 250 5.88 13.06 -3.71
C VAL A 250 5.36 12.35 -4.95
N ALA A 251 4.17 12.75 -5.39
CA ALA A 251 3.58 12.36 -6.65
C ALA A 251 2.84 13.52 -7.31
N ALA A 252 2.45 13.34 -8.57
CA ALA A 252 1.45 14.16 -9.25
C ALA A 252 0.25 13.30 -9.65
N LEU A 253 -0.90 13.95 -9.88
CA LEU A 253 -2.03 13.27 -10.52
C LEU A 253 -1.66 12.92 -11.97
N ASN A 254 -2.15 11.78 -12.44
CA ASN A 254 -2.02 11.43 -13.85
C ASN A 254 -2.77 12.47 -14.72
N PRO A 255 -2.19 12.96 -15.83
CA PRO A 255 -2.90 13.85 -16.76
C PRO A 255 -4.23 13.28 -17.28
N GLU A 256 -4.38 11.96 -17.31
CA GLU A 256 -5.61 11.25 -17.71
C GLU A 256 -6.57 10.99 -16.54
N ASP A 257 -6.33 11.61 -15.38
CA ASP A 257 -7.18 11.46 -14.20
C ASP A 257 -8.61 11.92 -14.47
N LYS A 258 -9.57 11.05 -14.15
CA LYS A 258 -11.00 11.31 -14.42
C LYS A 258 -11.59 12.19 -13.32
N PRO A 259 -12.52 13.10 -13.69
CA PRO A 259 -13.22 13.94 -12.72
C PRO A 259 -14.00 13.09 -11.72
N THR A 260 -14.28 13.69 -10.56
CA THR A 260 -15.04 13.03 -9.50
C THR A 260 -16.47 13.55 -9.48
N GLU A 261 -17.40 12.68 -9.10
CA GLU A 261 -18.78 13.06 -8.80
C GLU A 261 -18.99 13.21 -7.29
N ARG A 262 -19.87 14.11 -6.90
CA ARG A 262 -20.19 14.28 -5.49
C ARG A 262 -20.98 13.07 -4.97
N LEU A 263 -20.55 12.53 -3.84
CA LEU A 263 -21.25 11.47 -3.13
C LEU A 263 -21.51 11.91 -1.67
N GLU A 264 -22.79 12.03 -1.31
CA GLU A 264 -23.20 12.50 0.02
C GLU A 264 -23.14 11.39 1.07
N GLY A 265 -22.65 11.72 2.26
CA GLY A 265 -22.60 10.80 3.40
C GLY A 265 -21.20 10.61 3.98
N THR A 266 -21.10 9.72 4.98
CA THR A 266 -19.85 9.25 5.57
C THR A 266 -19.55 7.86 5.04
N TYR A 267 -18.31 7.63 4.58
CA TYR A 267 -17.93 6.36 3.96
C TYR A 267 -16.72 5.69 4.61
N TYR A 268 -16.85 4.39 4.89
CA TYR A 268 -15.80 3.51 5.38
C TYR A 268 -15.11 2.78 4.22
N ASP A 269 -13.80 2.84 4.14
CA ASP A 269 -13.04 2.30 3.02
C ASP A 269 -12.90 0.77 3.03
N LEU A 270 -13.59 0.08 2.13
CA LEU A 270 -13.34 -1.33 1.79
C LEU A 270 -12.74 -1.52 0.39
N THR A 271 -12.30 -0.45 -0.28
CA THR A 271 -11.76 -0.53 -1.63
C THR A 271 -10.49 -1.40 -1.72
N CYS A 272 -10.22 -1.98 -2.89
CA CYS A 272 -9.01 -2.76 -3.18
C CYS A 272 -8.39 -2.33 -4.51
N ALA A 273 -7.15 -2.77 -4.76
CA ALA A 273 -6.34 -2.33 -5.90
C ALA A 273 -6.94 -2.79 -7.23
N VAL A 274 -7.54 -3.99 -7.25
CA VAL A 274 -8.23 -4.57 -8.41
C VAL A 274 -9.65 -4.98 -7.98
N PRO A 275 -10.63 -4.06 -8.13
CA PRO A 275 -12.05 -4.36 -7.93
C PRO A 275 -12.51 -5.63 -8.67
N GLY A 276 -13.43 -6.39 -8.07
CA GLY A 276 -13.99 -7.59 -8.69
C GLY A 276 -13.06 -8.82 -8.73
N HIS A 277 -11.83 -8.69 -8.21
CA HIS A 277 -10.87 -9.79 -8.16
C HIS A 277 -10.83 -10.41 -6.75
N PHE A 278 -11.28 -11.66 -6.62
CA PHE A 278 -11.37 -12.40 -5.35
C PHE A 278 -10.12 -12.25 -4.47
N GLY A 279 -8.93 -12.49 -5.04
CA GLY A 279 -7.67 -12.40 -4.29
C GLY A 279 -7.40 -11.04 -3.66
N HIS A 280 -7.82 -9.95 -4.30
CA HIS A 280 -7.64 -8.58 -3.79
C HIS A 280 -8.67 -8.25 -2.70
N VAL A 281 -9.90 -8.74 -2.84
CA VAL A 281 -10.93 -8.59 -1.80
C VAL A 281 -10.50 -9.29 -0.51
N VAL A 282 -10.08 -10.55 -0.59
CA VAL A 282 -9.78 -11.32 0.61
C VAL A 282 -8.48 -10.91 1.30
N THR A 283 -7.54 -10.31 0.57
CA THR A 283 -6.26 -9.84 1.14
C THR A 283 -6.26 -8.37 1.51
N GLU A 284 -6.96 -7.49 0.78
CA GLU A 284 -6.91 -6.04 0.99
C GLU A 284 -8.18 -5.55 1.69
N SER A 285 -9.36 -5.82 1.12
CA SER A 285 -10.64 -5.34 1.67
C SER A 285 -10.98 -5.96 3.02
N LEU A 286 -10.96 -7.30 3.13
CA LEU A 286 -11.27 -7.99 4.38
C LEU A 286 -10.30 -7.64 5.51
N SER A 287 -9.06 -7.31 5.17
CA SER A 287 -8.04 -6.89 6.14
C SER A 287 -8.36 -5.56 6.82
N LYS A 288 -9.32 -4.80 6.27
CA LYS A 288 -9.77 -3.51 6.81
C LYS A 288 -11.05 -3.63 7.62
N VAL A 289 -11.76 -4.76 7.64
CA VAL A 289 -13.08 -4.87 8.31
C VAL A 289 -13.01 -4.69 9.84
N TRP A 290 -11.84 -4.87 10.45
CA TRP A 290 -11.67 -4.82 11.92
C TRP A 290 -12.13 -3.51 12.58
N GLY A 291 -12.15 -2.40 11.84
CA GLY A 291 -12.59 -1.09 12.32
C GLY A 291 -14.05 -0.76 12.01
N TRP A 292 -14.78 -1.63 11.32
CA TRP A 292 -16.16 -1.38 10.86
C TRP A 292 -17.12 -1.16 12.02
N ASP A 293 -17.28 -2.16 12.91
CA ASP A 293 -18.21 -2.11 14.05
C ASP A 293 -17.95 -0.84 14.88
N GLU A 294 -16.67 -0.62 15.18
CA GLU A 294 -16.20 0.51 15.97
C GLU A 294 -16.46 1.89 15.28
N ALA A 295 -16.45 1.96 13.94
CA ALA A 295 -16.79 3.17 13.21
C ALA A 295 -18.31 3.36 13.09
N LYS A 296 -19.05 2.27 12.85
CA LYS A 296 -20.51 2.25 12.69
C LYS A 296 -21.24 2.60 13.98
N ASP A 297 -20.74 2.15 15.13
CA ASP A 297 -21.27 2.53 16.44
C ASP A 297 -21.19 4.04 16.70
N ARG A 298 -20.19 4.72 16.12
CA ARG A 298 -20.00 6.17 16.26
C ARG A 298 -20.83 6.98 15.27
N ASP A 299 -21.11 6.43 14.11
CA ASP A 299 -21.94 7.04 13.07
C ASP A 299 -22.87 5.97 12.48
N PRO A 300 -24.10 5.82 12.99
CA PRO A 300 -25.07 4.88 12.45
C PRO A 300 -25.43 5.13 10.98
N GLY A 301 -25.16 6.33 10.44
CA GLY A 301 -25.33 6.66 9.02
C GLY A 301 -24.16 6.27 8.12
N LEU A 302 -23.06 5.77 8.70
CA LEU A 302 -21.86 5.32 7.97
C LEU A 302 -22.19 4.19 7.01
N LYS A 303 -21.69 4.29 5.77
CA LYS A 303 -21.74 3.22 4.78
C LYS A 303 -20.34 2.70 4.44
N ALA A 304 -20.20 1.40 4.24
CA ALA A 304 -18.99 0.82 3.66
C ALA A 304 -18.97 1.10 2.15
N ILE A 305 -17.93 1.76 1.64
CA ILE A 305 -17.75 1.96 0.20
C ILE A 305 -16.83 0.88 -0.38
N TYR A 306 -17.29 0.25 -1.45
CA TYR A 306 -16.49 -0.67 -2.25
C TYR A 306 -16.54 -0.29 -3.73
N ARG A 307 -15.38 -0.38 -4.40
CA ARG A 307 -15.26 -0.10 -5.83
C ARG A 307 -15.71 -1.30 -6.62
N VAL A 308 -16.58 -1.13 -7.61
CA VAL A 308 -16.93 -2.20 -8.57
C VAL A 308 -16.38 -1.89 -9.96
N PRO A 309 -16.00 -2.90 -10.77
CA PRO A 309 -15.37 -2.70 -12.08
C PRO A 309 -16.20 -1.88 -13.09
N SER A 310 -17.52 -2.02 -13.04
CA SER A 310 -18.44 -1.36 -13.95
C SER A 310 -19.81 -1.21 -13.31
N LYS A 311 -20.68 -0.40 -13.92
CA LYS A 311 -22.06 -0.19 -13.48
C LYS A 311 -22.88 -1.48 -13.45
N ASP A 312 -22.63 -2.37 -14.40
CA ASP A 312 -23.41 -3.60 -14.60
C ASP A 312 -22.78 -4.81 -13.87
N TYR A 313 -21.71 -4.59 -13.11
CA TYR A 313 -21.09 -5.63 -12.31
C TYR A 313 -21.99 -6.07 -11.17
N VAL A 314 -22.13 -7.37 -10.98
CA VAL A 314 -22.88 -7.97 -9.87
C VAL A 314 -21.89 -8.46 -8.81
N PRO A 315 -21.76 -7.77 -7.66
CA PRO A 315 -20.77 -8.09 -6.62
C PRO A 315 -21.25 -9.25 -5.73
N SER A 316 -21.45 -10.43 -6.32
CA SER A 316 -22.04 -11.57 -5.62
C SER A 316 -21.14 -12.08 -4.48
N PHE A 317 -19.88 -12.39 -4.78
CA PHE A 317 -18.97 -12.92 -3.77
C PHE A 317 -18.53 -11.84 -2.77
N GLU A 318 -18.36 -10.58 -3.20
CA GLU A 318 -18.05 -9.49 -2.26
C GLU A 318 -19.18 -9.27 -1.27
N ARG A 319 -20.44 -9.29 -1.74
CA ARG A 319 -21.61 -9.20 -0.87
C ARG A 319 -21.60 -10.31 0.17
N THR A 320 -21.50 -11.58 -0.24
CA THR A 320 -21.47 -12.72 0.69
C THR A 320 -20.37 -12.55 1.73
N LEU A 321 -19.15 -12.15 1.31
CA LEU A 321 -18.03 -11.95 2.23
C LEU A 321 -18.26 -10.79 3.20
N PHE A 322 -18.79 -9.65 2.75
CA PHE A 322 -19.03 -8.50 3.63
C PHE A 322 -20.19 -8.74 4.61
N GLU A 323 -21.26 -9.39 4.16
CA GLU A 323 -22.38 -9.81 5.04
C GLU A 323 -21.90 -10.78 6.11
N ALA A 324 -21.14 -11.81 5.72
CA ALA A 324 -20.55 -12.77 6.66
C ALA A 324 -19.55 -12.12 7.64
N ALA A 325 -18.94 -10.99 7.26
CA ALA A 325 -18.05 -10.23 8.14
C ALA A 325 -18.82 -9.30 9.11
N GLY A 326 -20.15 -9.19 8.96
CA GLY A 326 -21.04 -8.41 9.83
C GLY A 326 -21.53 -7.09 9.23
N ILE A 327 -21.35 -6.86 7.92
CA ILE A 327 -21.80 -5.64 7.24
C ILE A 327 -23.11 -5.92 6.52
N VAL A 328 -24.21 -5.35 7.00
CA VAL A 328 -25.52 -5.54 6.36
C VAL A 328 -25.57 -4.87 4.98
N GLU A 329 -26.24 -5.48 4.01
CA GLU A 329 -26.31 -4.98 2.61
C GLU A 329 -26.74 -3.51 2.51
N SER A 330 -27.68 -3.06 3.35
CA SER A 330 -28.15 -1.67 3.35
C SER A 330 -27.06 -0.64 3.71
N ASP A 331 -26.00 -1.10 4.36
CA ASP A 331 -24.83 -0.30 4.74
C ASP A 331 -23.70 -0.38 3.72
N ILE A 332 -23.86 -1.13 2.61
CA ILE A 332 -22.85 -1.22 1.56
C ILE A 332 -23.21 -0.28 0.41
N HIS A 333 -22.23 0.52 -0.01
CA HIS A 333 -22.31 1.38 -1.18
C HIS A 333 -21.34 0.88 -2.26
N TRP A 334 -21.92 0.35 -3.34
CA TRP A 334 -21.20 -0.11 -4.52
C TRP A 334 -20.97 1.05 -5.49
N GLU A 335 -19.72 1.42 -5.78
CA GLU A 335 -19.39 2.59 -6.60
C GLU A 335 -18.41 2.25 -7.72
N HIS A 336 -18.75 2.60 -8.96
CA HIS A 336 -17.89 2.37 -10.14
C HIS A 336 -17.19 3.65 -10.62
N ARG A 337 -17.59 4.83 -10.14
CA ARG A 337 -17.11 6.14 -10.63
C ARG A 337 -16.18 6.80 -9.64
N ASN A 338 -15.27 7.65 -10.10
CA ASN A 338 -14.50 8.48 -9.17
C ASN A 338 -15.47 9.38 -8.39
N VAL A 339 -15.35 9.45 -7.07
CA VAL A 339 -16.27 10.22 -6.21
C VAL A 339 -15.54 11.12 -5.23
N THR A 340 -16.20 12.18 -4.80
CA THR A 340 -15.76 13.05 -3.71
C THR A 340 -16.73 12.95 -2.55
N VAL A 341 -16.21 12.60 -1.36
CA VAL A 341 -16.97 12.52 -0.10
C VAL A 341 -16.46 13.58 0.89
N ASP A 342 -17.30 14.03 1.81
CA ASP A 342 -16.90 14.99 2.86
C ASP A 342 -16.31 14.35 4.11
N ARG A 343 -16.70 13.11 4.37
CA ARG A 343 -16.27 12.36 5.53
C ARG A 343 -15.86 10.97 5.09
N PHE A 344 -14.59 10.66 5.33
CA PHE A 344 -13.98 9.42 4.93
C PHE A 344 -13.37 8.73 6.14
N VAL A 345 -13.69 7.46 6.34
CA VAL A 345 -13.17 6.64 7.42
C VAL A 345 -12.32 5.54 6.81
N SER A 346 -11.09 5.38 7.30
CA SER A 346 -10.21 4.33 6.82
C SER A 346 -9.43 3.65 7.95
N ALA A 347 -9.41 2.33 7.89
CA ALA A 347 -8.59 1.48 8.74
C ALA A 347 -7.28 1.10 8.04
N SER A 348 -6.20 1.06 8.81
CA SER A 348 -4.95 0.42 8.38
C SER A 348 -5.21 -1.02 7.92
N GLN A 349 -4.53 -1.44 6.85
CA GLN A 349 -4.60 -2.82 6.34
C GLN A 349 -3.96 -3.79 7.34
N GLY A 350 -4.75 -4.77 7.79
CA GLY A 350 -4.29 -5.84 8.68
C GLY A 350 -3.42 -6.89 7.97
N TRP A 351 -3.37 -6.88 6.65
CA TRP A 351 -2.63 -7.82 5.81
C TRP A 351 -1.87 -7.07 4.73
N GLN A 352 -0.64 -7.47 4.46
CA GLN A 352 0.06 -7.08 3.25
C GLN A 352 1.15 -8.10 2.93
N ASN A 353 1.39 -8.30 1.64
CA ASN A 353 2.22 -9.38 1.11
C ASN A 353 3.47 -8.91 0.35
N GLY A 354 3.96 -7.69 0.62
CA GLY A 354 5.15 -7.18 -0.05
C GLY A 354 6.42 -7.39 0.79
N GLY A 355 7.43 -6.52 0.66
CA GLY A 355 8.76 -6.74 1.24
C GLY A 355 8.72 -7.05 2.74
N TRP A 356 8.13 -6.17 3.53
CA TRP A 356 8.01 -6.32 5.00
C TRP A 356 6.71 -7.03 5.41
N HIS A 357 6.28 -8.07 4.69
CA HIS A 357 4.99 -8.78 4.86
C HIS A 357 4.60 -9.11 6.31
N TYR A 358 3.30 -9.00 6.59
CA TYR A 358 2.72 -9.32 7.89
C TYR A 358 1.26 -9.73 7.79
N VAL A 359 0.81 -10.46 8.82
CA VAL A 359 -0.60 -10.72 9.11
C VAL A 359 -0.87 -10.30 10.55
N HIS A 360 -1.67 -9.24 10.74
CA HIS A 360 -2.06 -8.78 12.06
C HIS A 360 -3.17 -9.68 12.63
N PRO A 361 -3.23 -9.96 13.95
CA PRO A 361 -4.26 -10.79 14.58
C PRO A 361 -5.73 -10.38 14.36
N VAL A 362 -5.98 -9.19 13.79
CA VAL A 362 -7.36 -8.80 13.41
C VAL A 362 -7.83 -9.58 12.19
N VAL A 363 -6.92 -10.03 11.34
CA VAL A 363 -7.21 -10.77 10.13
C VAL A 363 -7.78 -12.17 10.44
N PRO A 364 -7.11 -13.03 11.24
CA PRO A 364 -7.72 -14.31 11.64
C PRO A 364 -8.99 -14.15 12.47
N ALA A 365 -9.17 -13.03 13.19
CA ALA A 365 -10.45 -12.73 13.85
C ALA A 365 -11.56 -12.47 12.82
N THR A 366 -11.29 -11.73 11.74
CA THR A 366 -12.24 -11.58 10.61
C THR A 366 -12.51 -12.93 9.94
N TRP A 367 -11.48 -13.75 9.69
CA TRP A 367 -11.66 -15.08 9.12
C TRP A 367 -12.54 -15.98 9.99
N SER A 368 -12.38 -15.92 11.31
CA SER A 368 -13.22 -16.67 12.25
C SER A 368 -14.70 -16.27 12.15
N LYS A 369 -15.00 -14.97 11.97
CA LYS A 369 -16.38 -14.49 11.71
C LYS A 369 -16.93 -15.07 10.41
N LEU A 370 -16.15 -14.99 9.32
CA LEU A 370 -16.53 -15.54 8.03
C LEU A 370 -16.79 -17.04 8.09
N ARG A 371 -15.90 -17.78 8.75
CA ARG A 371 -16.04 -19.21 8.97
C ARG A 371 -17.34 -19.53 9.71
N ALA A 372 -17.60 -18.85 10.83
CA ALA A 372 -18.79 -19.07 11.63
C ALA A 372 -20.09 -18.79 10.85
N ALA A 373 -20.06 -17.86 9.91
CA ALA A 373 -21.22 -17.50 9.10
C ALA A 373 -21.43 -18.40 7.86
N LEU A 374 -20.35 -18.89 7.24
CA LEU A 374 -20.41 -19.50 5.90
C LEU A 374 -20.10 -20.99 5.86
N VAL A 375 -19.37 -21.53 6.85
CA VAL A 375 -18.97 -22.94 6.82
C VAL A 375 -20.06 -23.83 7.42
N HIS A 376 -20.56 -24.75 6.61
CA HIS A 376 -21.40 -25.84 7.08
C HIS A 376 -20.55 -27.05 7.42
N SER A 377 -20.58 -27.49 8.68
CA SER A 377 -19.88 -28.72 9.08
C SER A 377 -20.55 -29.92 8.42
N SER A 378 -19.75 -30.77 7.79
CA SER A 378 -20.24 -32.01 7.19
C SER A 378 -19.29 -33.16 7.52
N PRO A 379 -19.76 -34.22 8.20
CA PRO A 379 -18.95 -35.41 8.49
C PRO A 379 -18.41 -36.07 7.21
N ASP A 380 -19.15 -35.98 6.11
CA ASP A 380 -18.82 -36.58 4.82
C ASP A 380 -17.94 -35.68 3.94
N ALA A 381 -17.62 -34.46 4.38
CA ALA A 381 -16.77 -33.55 3.62
C ALA A 381 -15.33 -34.09 3.51
N ALA A 382 -14.75 -33.92 2.32
CA ALA A 382 -13.39 -34.33 2.02
C ALA A 382 -12.38 -33.63 2.95
N LYS A 383 -11.54 -34.42 3.62
CA LYS A 383 -10.47 -33.92 4.49
C LYS A 383 -9.22 -33.49 3.73
N LYS A 384 -9.03 -34.05 2.52
CA LYS A 384 -7.92 -33.74 1.61
C LYS A 384 -8.50 -33.15 0.33
N ILE A 385 -8.06 -31.95 -0.04
CA ILE A 385 -8.51 -31.29 -1.27
C ILE A 385 -7.33 -30.85 -2.12
N PHE A 386 -7.46 -30.98 -3.44
CA PHE A 386 -6.52 -30.45 -4.40
C PHE A 386 -7.19 -29.31 -5.18
N VAL A 387 -6.67 -28.09 -5.01
CA VAL A 387 -7.17 -26.88 -5.65
C VAL A 387 -6.57 -26.77 -7.04
N SER A 388 -7.39 -27.12 -8.03
CA SER A 388 -7.06 -26.99 -9.44
C SER A 388 -7.53 -25.65 -10.00
N ARG A 389 -7.13 -25.39 -11.24
CA ARG A 389 -7.47 -24.21 -12.06
C ARG A 389 -7.45 -24.57 -13.54
N LYS A 390 -7.80 -25.82 -13.86
CA LYS A 390 -7.78 -26.42 -15.21
C LYS A 390 -8.46 -25.54 -16.26
N PHE A 391 -9.57 -24.90 -15.89
CA PHE A 391 -10.36 -24.07 -16.81
C PHE A 391 -9.76 -22.66 -17.00
N THR A 392 -8.71 -22.29 -16.27
CA THR A 392 -8.01 -21.00 -16.38
C THR A 392 -6.64 -21.17 -17.05
N THR A 393 -6.60 -20.99 -18.37
CA THR A 393 -5.42 -21.31 -19.21
C THR A 393 -4.45 -20.16 -19.47
N VAL A 394 -4.75 -18.93 -19.03
CA VAL A 394 -4.04 -17.72 -19.52
C VAL A 394 -2.83 -17.30 -18.66
N ASN A 395 -2.82 -17.54 -17.34
CA ASN A 395 -1.78 -17.04 -16.43
C ASN A 395 -1.21 -18.15 -15.53
N ARG A 396 -0.03 -18.72 -15.76
CA ARG A 396 0.52 -19.87 -15.00
C ARG A 396 -0.19 -21.21 -15.28
N ALA A 397 -0.47 -21.49 -16.54
CA ALA A 397 -1.04 -22.77 -16.95
C ALA A 397 -0.06 -23.93 -16.65
N CYS A 398 -0.56 -24.97 -15.97
CA CYS A 398 0.14 -26.23 -15.78
C CYS A 398 -0.22 -27.16 -16.94
N ARG A 399 0.75 -27.51 -17.79
CA ARG A 399 0.50 -28.24 -19.05
C ARG A 399 0.08 -29.69 -18.85
N ASN A 400 0.55 -30.35 -17.79
CA ASN A 400 0.20 -31.71 -17.41
C ASN A 400 -0.82 -31.74 -16.26
N ILE A 401 -1.76 -30.79 -16.22
CA ILE A 401 -2.73 -30.71 -15.11
C ILE A 401 -3.59 -31.96 -14.96
N GLU A 402 -3.94 -32.65 -16.05
CA GLU A 402 -4.68 -33.91 -16.00
C GLU A 402 -3.92 -35.01 -15.24
N GLU A 403 -2.61 -35.08 -15.43
CA GLU A 403 -1.74 -36.03 -14.72
C GLU A 403 -1.67 -35.68 -13.23
N VAL A 404 -1.50 -34.40 -12.91
CA VAL A 404 -1.48 -33.90 -11.53
C VAL A 404 -2.81 -34.15 -10.82
N GLU A 405 -3.94 -33.85 -11.45
CA GLU A 405 -5.28 -34.11 -10.91
C GLU A 405 -5.48 -35.60 -10.63
N SER A 406 -5.11 -36.47 -11.59
CA SER A 406 -5.23 -37.92 -11.43
C SER A 406 -4.36 -38.43 -10.28
N TYR A 407 -3.12 -37.94 -10.18
CA TYR A 407 -2.19 -38.30 -9.13
C TYR A 407 -2.73 -37.99 -7.71
N PHE A 408 -3.32 -36.81 -7.51
CA PHE A 408 -3.91 -36.44 -6.23
C PHE A 408 -5.23 -37.18 -5.96
N ALA A 409 -6.07 -37.36 -6.97
CA ALA A 409 -7.32 -38.12 -6.86
C ALA A 409 -7.08 -39.56 -6.41
N ASP A 410 -6.08 -40.24 -6.99
CA ASP A 410 -5.67 -41.60 -6.61
C ASP A 410 -5.19 -41.70 -5.15
N ARG A 411 -4.83 -40.58 -4.53
CA ARG A 411 -4.41 -40.46 -3.12
C ARG A 411 -5.50 -39.94 -2.20
N GLY A 412 -6.75 -39.97 -2.67
CA GLY A 412 -7.93 -39.63 -1.89
C GLY A 412 -8.17 -38.13 -1.72
N PHE A 413 -7.58 -37.29 -2.58
CA PHE A 413 -7.90 -35.87 -2.62
C PHE A 413 -9.15 -35.65 -3.46
N ALA A 414 -10.07 -34.82 -2.97
CA ALA A 414 -11.13 -34.27 -3.82
C ALA A 414 -10.54 -33.15 -4.69
N ILE A 415 -10.74 -33.23 -6.00
CA ILE A 415 -10.31 -32.18 -6.93
C ILE A 415 -11.34 -31.05 -6.92
N VAL A 416 -10.90 -29.84 -6.59
CA VAL A 416 -11.74 -28.67 -6.39
C VAL A 416 -11.40 -27.61 -7.42
N TYR A 417 -12.42 -27.05 -8.05
CA TYR A 417 -12.33 -25.91 -8.98
C TYR A 417 -13.08 -24.73 -8.36
N PRO A 418 -12.42 -23.83 -7.61
CA PRO A 418 -13.10 -22.76 -6.90
C PRO A 418 -13.98 -21.88 -7.80
N GLU A 419 -13.57 -21.68 -9.05
CA GLU A 419 -14.31 -20.91 -10.05
C GLU A 419 -15.68 -21.50 -10.42
N ALA A 420 -15.90 -22.79 -10.15
CA ALA A 420 -17.16 -23.48 -10.41
C ALA A 420 -18.08 -23.53 -9.18
N LEU A 421 -17.64 -22.97 -8.05
CA LEU A 421 -18.33 -23.03 -6.76
C LEU A 421 -18.79 -21.63 -6.32
N THR A 422 -19.95 -21.58 -5.68
CA THR A 422 -20.39 -20.39 -4.92
C THR A 422 -19.46 -20.13 -3.72
N THR A 423 -19.53 -18.93 -3.16
CA THR A 423 -18.69 -18.56 -2.00
C THR A 423 -18.95 -19.46 -0.79
N GLU A 424 -20.21 -19.84 -0.58
CA GLU A 424 -20.68 -20.72 0.49
C GLU A 424 -20.19 -22.16 0.30
N GLU A 425 -20.20 -22.66 -0.94
CA GLU A 425 -19.62 -23.97 -1.30
C GLU A 425 -18.11 -23.96 -1.12
N GLN A 426 -17.41 -22.91 -1.56
CA GLN A 426 -15.98 -22.74 -1.33
C GLN A 426 -15.68 -22.74 0.18
N ALA A 427 -16.43 -21.97 0.97
CA ALA A 427 -16.28 -21.95 2.43
C ALA A 427 -16.48 -23.34 3.04
N THR A 428 -17.54 -24.05 2.64
CA THR A 428 -17.84 -25.39 3.15
C THR A 428 -16.74 -26.41 2.79
N VAL A 429 -16.24 -26.40 1.55
CA VAL A 429 -15.17 -27.31 1.11
C VAL A 429 -13.88 -27.06 1.88
N PHE A 430 -13.40 -25.81 1.91
CA PHE A 430 -12.14 -25.47 2.57
C PHE A 430 -12.24 -25.54 4.10
N GLY A 431 -13.39 -25.16 4.65
CA GLY A 431 -13.64 -25.14 6.08
C GLY A 431 -13.76 -26.52 6.75
N ASN A 432 -13.89 -27.59 5.97
CA ASN A 432 -13.89 -28.97 6.47
C ASN A 432 -12.60 -29.75 6.15
N ALA A 433 -11.71 -29.19 5.33
CA ALA A 433 -10.43 -29.80 4.97
C ALA A 433 -9.41 -29.66 6.11
N THR A 434 -8.51 -30.64 6.23
CA THR A 434 -7.32 -30.55 7.10
C THR A 434 -6.02 -30.60 6.30
N THR A 435 -6.08 -31.00 5.02
CA THR A 435 -4.96 -30.93 4.08
C THR A 435 -5.40 -30.25 2.80
N VAL A 436 -4.70 -29.18 2.42
CA VAL A 436 -4.95 -28.43 1.18
C VAL A 436 -3.72 -28.50 0.30
N ALA A 437 -3.83 -29.20 -0.82
CA ALA A 437 -2.85 -29.15 -1.89
C ALA A 437 -3.39 -28.29 -3.04
N GLY A 438 -2.54 -27.70 -3.88
CA GLY A 438 -3.05 -27.04 -5.08
C GLY A 438 -2.03 -26.23 -5.85
N LEU A 439 -2.48 -25.72 -7.00
CA LEU A 439 -1.68 -24.83 -7.84
C LEU A 439 -1.63 -23.42 -7.25
N ALA A 440 -0.46 -22.78 -7.28
CA ALA A 440 -0.29 -21.44 -6.76
C ALA A 440 -1.21 -20.38 -7.41
N GLY A 441 -1.83 -19.54 -6.57
CA GLY A 441 -2.80 -18.53 -6.97
C GLY A 441 -3.95 -18.35 -5.99
N SER A 442 -4.89 -17.46 -6.35
CA SER A 442 -5.97 -17.02 -5.47
C SER A 442 -6.98 -18.09 -5.09
N GLY A 443 -7.06 -19.21 -5.82
CA GLY A 443 -7.89 -20.35 -5.42
C GLY A 443 -7.49 -20.90 -4.05
N MET A 444 -6.19 -20.89 -3.74
CA MET A 444 -5.65 -21.32 -2.45
C MET A 444 -6.01 -20.36 -1.30
N PHE A 445 -6.45 -19.13 -1.57
CA PHE A 445 -6.74 -18.15 -0.50
C PHE A 445 -8.03 -18.48 0.26
N ASN A 446 -8.86 -19.38 -0.29
CA ASN A 446 -9.99 -19.97 0.42
C ASN A 446 -9.58 -20.75 1.69
N MET A 447 -8.29 -21.01 1.90
CA MET A 447 -7.77 -21.45 3.21
C MET A 447 -8.25 -20.58 4.37
N LEU A 448 -8.60 -19.30 4.13
CA LEU A 448 -9.20 -18.42 5.15
C LEU A 448 -10.42 -19.01 5.87
N PHE A 449 -11.12 -19.98 5.27
CA PHE A 449 -12.28 -20.65 5.86
C PHE A 449 -11.91 -21.85 6.75
N ALA A 450 -10.67 -22.33 6.67
CA ALA A 450 -10.17 -23.42 7.49
C ALA A 450 -10.06 -22.96 8.95
N GLU A 451 -10.32 -23.90 9.87
CA GLU A 451 -10.06 -23.69 11.29
C GLU A 451 -8.58 -23.91 11.62
N HIS A 452 -8.05 -24.98 11.07
CA HIS A 452 -6.68 -25.46 11.21
C HIS A 452 -6.38 -26.39 10.05
N LEU A 453 -5.13 -26.41 9.59
CA LEU A 453 -4.63 -27.29 8.54
C LEU A 453 -3.42 -28.05 9.07
N ASP A 454 -3.44 -29.37 8.97
CA ASP A 454 -2.27 -30.19 9.27
C ASP A 454 -1.16 -29.88 8.25
N LYS A 455 -1.56 -29.68 6.99
CA LYS A 455 -0.62 -29.56 5.88
C LYS A 455 -1.15 -28.75 4.71
N VAL A 456 -0.27 -27.92 4.16
CA VAL A 456 -0.49 -27.20 2.90
C VAL A 456 0.60 -27.59 1.89
N LEU A 457 0.21 -28.02 0.69
CA LEU A 457 1.13 -28.34 -0.40
C LEU A 457 0.92 -27.37 -1.56
N LEU A 458 1.94 -26.59 -1.89
CA LEU A 458 1.89 -25.63 -2.98
C LEU A 458 2.68 -26.12 -4.19
N LEU A 459 1.99 -26.42 -5.27
CA LEU A 459 2.59 -26.72 -6.57
C LEU A 459 2.74 -25.42 -7.36
N SER A 460 3.98 -25.10 -7.78
CA SER A 460 4.28 -23.85 -8.44
C SER A 460 5.52 -23.93 -9.33
N HIS A 461 5.81 -22.82 -10.03
CA HIS A 461 7.01 -22.67 -10.84
C HIS A 461 7.99 -21.68 -10.22
N ASP A 462 9.27 -21.84 -10.50
CA ASP A 462 10.36 -21.03 -9.94
C ASP A 462 10.35 -19.54 -10.32
N ALA A 463 9.58 -19.12 -11.32
CA ALA A 463 9.34 -17.70 -11.61
C ALA A 463 8.18 -17.08 -10.79
N TYR A 464 7.45 -17.86 -9.97
CA TYR A 464 6.40 -17.33 -9.11
C TYR A 464 6.99 -16.70 -7.83
N THR A 465 6.73 -15.41 -7.62
CA THR A 465 7.32 -14.62 -6.51
C THR A 465 6.29 -14.12 -5.50
N ALA A 466 5.02 -14.51 -5.64
CA ALA A 466 4.00 -14.18 -4.66
C ALA A 466 4.17 -14.99 -3.37
N ARG A 467 3.60 -14.48 -2.29
CA ARG A 467 3.80 -15.01 -0.93
C ARG A 467 2.53 -15.18 -0.11
N ASN A 468 1.37 -15.01 -0.74
CA ASN A 468 0.08 -15.04 -0.02
C ASN A 468 -0.17 -16.41 0.61
N GLU A 469 0.09 -17.48 -0.11
CA GLU A 469 -0.14 -18.86 0.34
C GLU A 469 0.70 -19.19 1.57
N HIS A 470 1.96 -18.72 1.60
CA HIS A 470 2.83 -18.80 2.78
C HIS A 470 2.24 -18.08 3.97
N MET A 471 1.71 -16.87 3.75
CA MET A 471 1.15 -16.06 4.82
C MET A 471 -0.15 -16.65 5.37
N TYR A 472 -0.98 -17.30 4.54
CA TYR A 472 -2.14 -18.06 5.01
C TYR A 472 -1.67 -19.27 5.84
N ALA A 473 -0.73 -20.06 5.30
CA ALA A 473 -0.19 -21.22 6.00
C ALA A 473 0.45 -20.83 7.35
N SER A 474 1.16 -19.69 7.41
CA SER A 474 1.80 -19.20 8.65
C SER A 474 0.82 -18.87 9.78
N VAL A 475 -0.48 -18.78 9.47
CA VAL A 475 -1.53 -18.51 10.45
C VAL A 475 -2.37 -19.76 10.73
N LEU A 476 -2.53 -20.63 9.73
CA LEU A 476 -3.53 -21.69 9.72
C LEU A 476 -2.97 -23.10 9.72
N ALA A 477 -1.67 -23.29 9.46
CA ALA A 477 -1.10 -24.60 9.18
C ALA A 477 0.09 -24.96 10.06
N ASP A 478 0.27 -26.26 10.29
CA ASP A 478 1.47 -26.81 10.94
C ASP A 478 2.62 -26.98 9.94
N GLU A 479 2.32 -27.50 8.75
CA GLU A 479 3.30 -27.76 7.69
C GLU A 479 2.96 -27.06 6.37
N PHE A 480 3.99 -26.52 5.70
CA PHE A 480 3.89 -25.95 4.37
C PHE A 480 5.00 -26.42 3.45
N HIS A 481 4.62 -27.13 2.39
CA HIS A 481 5.53 -27.76 1.44
C HIS A 481 5.42 -27.09 0.08
N TYR A 482 6.52 -26.54 -0.41
CA TYR A 482 6.61 -26.05 -1.78
C TYR A 482 7.17 -27.11 -2.72
N PHE A 483 6.53 -27.29 -3.87
CA PHE A 483 7.04 -28.11 -4.96
C PHE A 483 7.26 -27.22 -6.19
N TRP A 484 8.53 -26.91 -6.46
CA TRP A 484 8.92 -26.00 -7.53
C TRP A 484 9.31 -26.77 -8.79
N SER A 485 8.65 -26.43 -9.88
CA SER A 485 9.06 -26.83 -11.22
C SER A 485 9.64 -25.63 -11.98
N ARG A 486 10.26 -25.88 -13.13
CA ARG A 486 10.83 -24.81 -13.94
C ARG A 486 9.73 -24.09 -14.73
N ALA A 487 9.73 -22.76 -14.70
CA ALA A 487 8.90 -21.95 -15.59
C ALA A 487 9.48 -21.91 -17.01
N ASP A 488 8.62 -21.83 -18.04
CA ASP A 488 9.07 -21.68 -19.43
C ASP A 488 9.85 -20.38 -19.64
N GLU A 489 9.33 -19.31 -19.05
CA GLU A 489 9.89 -17.97 -19.09
C GLU A 489 10.45 -17.60 -17.72
N GLN A 490 11.73 -17.25 -17.71
CA GLN A 490 12.45 -16.88 -16.49
C GLN A 490 12.55 -15.37 -16.35
N HIS A 491 12.61 -14.90 -15.11
CA HIS A 491 12.87 -13.49 -14.85
C HIS A 491 14.22 -13.07 -15.48
N PRO A 492 14.27 -11.92 -16.19
CA PRO A 492 15.53 -11.35 -16.62
C PRO A 492 16.45 -11.09 -15.43
N ARG A 493 17.76 -11.22 -15.62
CA ARG A 493 18.73 -11.11 -14.52
C ARG A 493 18.55 -9.80 -13.75
N GLY A 494 18.21 -9.91 -12.46
CA GLY A 494 18.04 -8.79 -11.55
C GLY A 494 16.78 -7.94 -11.77
N LYS A 495 15.82 -8.41 -12.58
CA LYS A 495 14.57 -7.67 -12.87
C LYS A 495 13.36 -8.58 -12.77
N PHE A 496 12.26 -8.03 -12.27
CA PHE A 496 10.95 -8.67 -12.36
C PHE A 496 10.41 -8.57 -13.79
N SER A 497 9.71 -9.61 -14.24
CA SER A 497 8.94 -9.64 -15.49
C SER A 497 7.58 -10.24 -15.20
N LEU A 498 6.53 -9.60 -15.72
CA LEU A 498 5.16 -10.06 -15.56
C LEU A 498 4.91 -11.34 -16.37
N GLU A 499 5.54 -11.44 -17.53
CA GLU A 499 5.50 -12.60 -18.42
C GLU A 499 6.07 -13.84 -17.73
N ALA A 500 7.26 -13.72 -17.11
CA ALA A 500 7.84 -14.79 -16.31
C ALA A 500 6.98 -15.15 -15.10
N PHE A 501 6.42 -14.15 -14.40
CA PHE A 501 5.51 -14.38 -13.27
C PHE A 501 4.20 -15.09 -13.66
N HIS A 502 3.74 -14.91 -14.90
CA HIS A 502 2.56 -15.56 -15.47
C HIS A 502 2.89 -16.74 -16.38
N SER A 503 4.15 -17.17 -16.41
CA SER A 503 4.63 -18.17 -17.35
C SER A 503 3.96 -19.52 -17.15
N ALA A 504 3.68 -20.22 -18.27
CA ALA A 504 3.27 -21.60 -18.23
C ALA A 504 4.44 -22.49 -17.76
N TRP A 505 4.08 -23.70 -17.31
CA TRP A 505 5.03 -24.65 -16.75
C TRP A 505 4.44 -26.07 -16.77
N GLU A 506 5.26 -27.04 -16.43
CA GLU A 506 4.88 -28.44 -16.28
C GLU A 506 5.30 -28.92 -14.91
N PHE A 507 4.45 -29.65 -14.20
CA PHE A 507 4.82 -30.23 -12.91
C PHE A 507 5.82 -31.36 -13.12
N ASP A 508 7.03 -31.15 -12.61
CA ASP A 508 8.15 -32.07 -12.76
C ASP A 508 8.05 -33.19 -11.70
N PHE A 509 7.39 -34.28 -12.07
CA PHE A 509 7.27 -35.49 -11.23
C PHE A 509 8.61 -36.20 -11.02
N GLU A 510 9.59 -36.06 -11.91
CA GLU A 510 10.91 -36.65 -11.73
C GLU A 510 11.64 -35.94 -10.58
N ALA A 511 11.61 -34.62 -10.56
CA ALA A 511 12.26 -33.82 -9.52
C ALA A 511 11.49 -33.79 -8.20
N ASN A 512 10.15 -33.88 -8.23
CA ASN A 512 9.31 -33.68 -7.05
C ASN A 512 8.63 -34.94 -6.52
N GLY A 513 8.51 -36.02 -7.32
CA GLY A 513 7.65 -37.16 -7.03
C GLY A 513 7.99 -37.91 -5.74
N GLU A 514 9.28 -38.19 -5.49
CA GLU A 514 9.67 -38.88 -4.25
C GLU A 514 9.35 -38.06 -3.00
N ALA A 515 9.65 -36.75 -3.04
CA ALA A 515 9.32 -35.86 -1.93
C ALA A 515 7.81 -35.76 -1.73
N LEU A 516 7.05 -35.63 -2.83
CA LEU A 516 5.59 -35.55 -2.80
C LEU A 516 4.98 -36.81 -2.18
N GLU A 517 5.46 -38.01 -2.56
CA GLU A 517 5.04 -39.27 -1.94
C GLU A 517 5.32 -39.33 -0.44
N ARG A 518 6.51 -38.89 -0.01
CA ARG A 518 6.86 -38.90 1.42
C ARG A 518 5.97 -37.99 2.23
N VAL A 519 5.57 -36.85 1.65
CA VAL A 519 4.73 -35.85 2.31
C VAL A 519 3.25 -36.28 2.34
N LEU A 520 2.79 -37.10 1.38
CA LEU A 520 1.41 -37.55 1.28
C LEU A 520 1.08 -38.83 2.07
N ARG A 521 2.10 -39.60 2.47
CA ARG A 521 2.00 -40.72 3.42
C ARG A 521 1.74 -40.21 4.82
#